data_AF-A0A4E9FR52-F1
#
_entry.id   AF-A0A4E9FR52-F1
#
_cell.length_a   1.000
_cell.length_b   1.000
_cell.length_c   1.000
_cell.angle_alpha   90.00
_cell.angle_beta   90.00
_cell.angle_gamma   90.00
#
_symmetry.space_group_name_H-M   'P 1'
#
loop_
_entity.id
_entity.type
_entity.pdbx_description
1 polymer ?
#
loop_
_entity_poly.entity_id
_entity_poly.type
_entity_poly.pdbx_seq_one_letter_code
_entity_poly.pdbx_strand_id
1 'polypeptide(L)'
;MISVWIIHFVIFIYFDYGIGKSQTRCDIMHHKHCCNPFIYNICFEKCHRWATLNCFRNIARHDQSFEDLIDVKECGTVSAEFAPCIQKEIADQIFYDCCKLYVESKCHELCRYETNRDVAQSLLLETFHKKKCSLDSISSILYCASQNRDNRLCCKQFGLT
;
A
#
# COMPACT_ATOMS: atom_id res chain seq x y z
N MET A 1 30.98 40.38 -19.60
CA MET A 1 30.19 39.32 -20.26
C MET A 1 30.42 37.93 -19.63
N ILE A 2 31.61 37.62 -19.10
CA ILE A 2 31.94 36.30 -18.51
C ILE A 2 31.14 36.00 -17.21
N SER A 3 30.77 37.02 -16.43
CA SER A 3 30.13 36.84 -15.12
C SER A 3 28.70 36.26 -15.17
N VAL A 4 27.92 36.52 -16.22
CA VAL A 4 26.52 36.08 -16.31
C VAL A 4 26.42 34.56 -16.60
N TRP A 5 27.34 34.04 -17.42
CA TRP A 5 27.35 32.62 -17.78
C TRP A 5 27.72 31.70 -16.62
N ILE A 6 28.61 32.14 -15.73
CA ILE A 6 29.00 31.36 -14.54
C ILE A 6 27.79 31.19 -13.61
N ILE A 7 27.01 32.25 -13.38
CA ILE A 7 25.83 32.19 -12.52
C ILE A 7 24.79 31.23 -13.10
N HIS A 8 24.50 31.32 -14.40
CA HIS A 8 23.59 30.39 -15.06
C HIS A 8 24.07 28.95 -14.98
N PHE A 9 25.37 28.70 -15.18
CA PHE A 9 25.93 27.35 -15.14
C PHE A 9 25.87 26.75 -13.73
N VAL A 10 26.14 27.55 -12.69
CA VAL A 10 26.02 27.12 -11.29
C VAL A 10 24.56 26.82 -10.95
N ILE A 11 23.61 27.66 -11.38
CA ILE A 11 22.17 27.40 -11.18
C ILE A 11 21.75 26.12 -11.92
N PHE A 12 22.18 25.94 -13.18
CA PHE A 12 21.87 24.74 -13.96
C PHE A 12 22.41 23.48 -13.28
N ILE A 13 23.68 23.47 -12.86
CA ILE A 13 24.24 22.34 -12.12
C ILE A 13 23.48 22.13 -10.79
N TYR A 14 23.18 23.18 -10.05
CA TYR A 14 22.51 23.03 -8.75
C TYR A 14 21.12 22.39 -8.86
N PHE A 15 20.37 22.74 -9.91
CA PHE A 15 19.03 22.18 -10.16
C PHE A 15 19.08 20.82 -10.90
N ASP A 16 19.90 20.66 -11.94
CA ASP A 16 19.94 19.42 -12.74
C ASP A 16 20.76 18.30 -12.09
N TYR A 17 21.84 18.61 -11.37
CA TYR A 17 22.57 17.59 -10.59
C TYR A 17 21.85 17.23 -9.28
N GLY A 18 20.65 17.76 -9.04
CA GLY A 18 19.76 17.30 -7.96
C GLY A 18 20.27 17.58 -6.56
N ILE A 19 21.22 18.52 -6.39
CA ILE A 19 21.69 18.94 -5.06
C ILE A 19 20.55 19.67 -4.32
N GLY A 20 19.76 20.45 -5.05
CA GLY A 20 18.50 20.99 -4.55
C GLY A 20 17.36 19.96 -4.66
N LYS A 21 17.36 18.91 -3.83
CA LYS A 21 16.11 18.14 -3.66
C LYS A 21 15.06 19.09 -3.09
N SER A 22 14.07 19.43 -3.91
CA SER A 22 12.84 20.08 -3.44
C SER A 22 12.34 19.27 -2.25
N GLN A 23 12.44 19.83 -1.04
CA GLN A 23 11.86 19.20 0.14
C GLN A 23 10.36 19.11 -0.09
N THR A 24 9.87 17.91 -0.32
CA THR A 24 8.44 17.70 -0.38
C THR A 24 7.87 17.91 1.03
N ARG A 25 6.60 18.27 1.13
CA ARG A 25 5.89 18.36 2.41
C ARG A 25 6.06 17.08 3.25
N CYS A 26 6.23 15.94 2.60
CA CYS A 26 6.47 14.65 3.24
C CYS A 26 7.84 14.57 3.90
N ASP A 27 8.91 15.14 3.33
CA ASP A 27 10.28 15.05 3.86
C ASP A 27 10.45 15.75 5.22
N ILE A 28 9.67 16.80 5.46
CA ILE A 28 9.69 17.57 6.72
C ILE A 28 8.76 16.98 7.78
N MET A 29 7.82 16.12 7.37
CA MET A 29 6.80 15.59 8.26
C MET A 29 7.38 14.58 9.26
N HIS A 30 7.01 14.70 10.54
CA HIS A 30 7.42 13.76 11.56
C HIS A 30 6.68 12.41 11.42
N HIS A 31 7.39 11.29 11.61
CA HIS A 31 6.81 9.94 11.44
C HIS A 31 5.59 9.68 12.33
N LYS A 32 5.51 10.34 13.50
CA LYS A 32 4.35 10.25 14.41
C LYS A 32 3.01 10.65 13.75
N HIS A 33 3.04 11.44 12.68
CA HIS A 33 1.85 11.83 11.94
C HIS A 33 1.37 10.76 10.95
N CYS A 34 2.15 9.71 10.70
CA CYS A 34 1.85 8.69 9.70
C CYS A 34 0.70 7.74 10.09
N CYS A 35 0.16 7.80 11.32
CA CYS A 35 -1.04 7.05 11.71
C CYS A 35 -2.35 7.72 11.29
N ASN A 36 -2.29 8.83 10.57
CA ASN A 36 -3.46 9.44 9.98
C ASN A 36 -3.60 8.94 8.52
N PRO A 37 -4.74 8.34 8.12
CA PRO A 37 -4.94 7.80 6.77
C PRO A 37 -4.72 8.83 5.64
N PHE A 38 -5.15 10.07 5.83
CA PHE A 38 -4.96 11.14 4.85
C PHE A 38 -3.47 11.45 4.65
N ILE A 39 -2.74 11.56 5.76
CA ILE A 39 -1.30 11.79 5.75
C ILE A 39 -0.55 10.60 5.14
N TYR A 40 -0.95 9.39 5.52
CA TYR A 40 -0.35 8.16 5.01
C TYR A 40 -0.51 8.05 3.50
N ASN A 41 -1.69 8.32 2.96
CA ASN A 41 -1.94 8.23 1.52
C ASN A 41 -1.13 9.27 0.72
N ILE A 42 -0.92 10.47 1.27
CA ILE A 42 -0.14 11.54 0.62
C ILE A 42 1.37 11.29 0.73
N CYS A 43 1.81 10.77 1.86
CA CYS A 43 3.22 10.56 2.18
C CYS A 43 3.58 9.08 2.31
N PHE A 44 2.99 8.25 1.44
CA PHE A 44 3.05 6.79 1.50
C PHE A 44 4.48 6.28 1.64
N GLU A 45 5.39 6.69 0.76
CA GLU A 45 6.79 6.26 0.76
C GLU A 45 7.48 6.47 2.11
N LYS A 46 7.26 7.62 2.75
CA LYS A 46 7.86 7.93 4.06
C LYS A 46 7.13 7.23 5.20
N CYS A 47 5.81 7.10 5.09
CA CYS A 47 4.96 6.64 6.17
C CYS A 47 4.77 5.12 6.22
N HIS A 48 4.94 4.41 5.10
CA HIS A 48 4.67 2.99 4.96
C HIS A 48 5.33 2.16 6.07
N ARG A 49 6.66 2.28 6.19
CA ARG A 49 7.45 1.52 7.17
C ARG A 49 7.10 1.87 8.62
N TRP A 50 6.79 3.12 8.92
CA TRP A 50 6.47 3.51 10.28
C TRP A 50 5.04 3.10 10.67
N ALA A 51 4.08 3.27 9.76
CA ALA A 51 2.68 2.96 10.05
C ALA A 51 2.46 1.46 10.24
N THR A 52 3.10 0.63 9.40
CA THR A 52 3.14 -0.84 9.54
C THR A 52 3.59 -1.30 10.92
N LEU A 53 4.56 -0.61 11.52
CA LEU A 53 5.10 -0.97 12.83
C LEU A 53 4.32 -0.37 14.01
N ASN A 54 3.73 0.82 13.86
CA ASN A 54 3.25 1.62 15.00
C ASN A 54 1.74 1.81 15.03
N CYS A 55 1.07 1.91 13.89
CA CYS A 55 -0.35 2.27 13.84
C CYS A 55 -1.25 1.07 14.03
N PHE A 56 -0.87 -0.07 13.45
CA PHE A 56 -1.64 -1.30 13.53
C PHE A 56 -1.69 -1.91 14.94
N ARG A 57 -0.94 -1.39 15.93
CA ARG A 57 -0.98 -1.92 17.30
C ARG A 57 -2.24 -1.51 18.07
N ASN A 58 -2.85 -0.38 17.74
CA ASN A 58 -3.99 0.16 18.50
C ASN A 58 -5.36 -0.23 17.93
N ILE A 59 -5.45 -0.61 16.65
CA ILE A 59 -6.73 -1.05 16.06
C ILE A 59 -7.20 -2.37 16.71
N ALA A 60 -6.28 -3.28 17.02
CA ALA A 60 -6.60 -4.56 17.65
C ALA A 60 -7.22 -4.47 19.06
N ARG A 61 -7.17 -3.31 19.72
CA ARG A 61 -7.75 -3.14 21.07
C ARG A 61 -9.19 -2.64 21.06
N HIS A 62 -9.64 -2.04 19.96
CA HIS A 62 -10.96 -1.40 19.94
C HIS A 62 -12.10 -2.36 19.54
N ASP A 63 -11.75 -3.57 19.09
CA ASP A 63 -12.69 -4.54 18.52
C ASP A 63 -13.24 -5.55 19.54
N GLN A 64 -12.78 -5.51 20.80
CA GLN A 64 -13.13 -6.52 21.81
C GLN A 64 -14.39 -6.20 22.64
N SER A 65 -15.15 -5.14 22.36
CA SER A 65 -16.22 -4.69 23.29
C SER A 65 -17.62 -4.58 22.70
N PHE A 66 -17.94 -5.24 21.58
CA PHE A 66 -19.27 -5.14 20.99
C PHE A 66 -19.80 -6.54 20.63
N GLU A 67 -20.25 -7.28 21.64
CA GLU A 67 -20.59 -8.70 21.51
C GLU A 67 -22.09 -8.96 21.73
N ASP A 68 -22.95 -8.00 21.36
CA ASP A 68 -24.40 -8.12 21.57
C ASP A 68 -25.20 -7.60 20.37
N LEU A 69 -25.93 -8.53 19.74
CA LEU A 69 -27.07 -8.35 18.81
C LEU A 69 -26.79 -7.67 17.45
N ILE A 70 -26.94 -8.41 16.34
CA ILE A 70 -27.74 -8.06 15.13
C ILE A 70 -27.48 -9.08 14.00
N ASP A 71 -28.56 -9.65 13.46
CA ASP A 71 -28.67 -10.65 12.39
C ASP A 71 -28.35 -10.12 10.97
N VAL A 72 -27.34 -9.26 10.86
CA VAL A 72 -26.64 -9.03 9.60
C VAL A 72 -25.36 -9.81 9.75
N LYS A 73 -25.14 -10.88 8.97
CA LYS A 73 -23.83 -11.54 8.93
C LYS A 73 -22.79 -10.47 8.63
N GLU A 74 -22.11 -9.98 9.66
CA GLU A 74 -21.07 -8.98 9.52
C GLU A 74 -19.91 -9.66 8.80
N CYS A 75 -19.87 -9.47 7.48
CA CYS A 75 -18.75 -9.91 6.66
C CYS A 75 -17.42 -9.37 7.22
N GLY A 76 -16.32 -10.08 6.96
CA GLY A 76 -14.99 -9.64 7.40
C GLY A 76 -14.73 -9.71 8.91
N THR A 77 -15.61 -10.35 9.69
CA THR A 77 -15.43 -10.57 11.14
C THR A 77 -15.11 -12.03 11.46
N VAL A 78 -14.67 -12.30 12.69
CA VAL A 78 -14.44 -13.67 13.19
C VAL A 78 -15.72 -14.51 13.15
N SER A 79 -16.86 -13.92 13.53
CA SER A 79 -18.16 -14.61 13.59
C SER A 79 -18.69 -15.00 12.21
N ALA A 80 -18.35 -14.25 11.16
CA ALA A 80 -18.65 -14.59 9.77
C ALA A 80 -17.52 -15.35 9.07
N GLU A 81 -16.54 -15.88 9.81
CA GLU A 81 -15.37 -16.59 9.26
C GLU A 81 -14.61 -15.78 8.21
N PHE A 82 -14.56 -14.46 8.38
CA PHE A 82 -14.00 -13.50 7.43
C PHE A 82 -14.58 -13.59 6.01
N ALA A 83 -15.85 -14.00 5.88
CA ALA A 83 -16.55 -14.00 4.60
C ALA A 83 -16.45 -12.63 3.90
N PRO A 84 -16.15 -12.56 2.59
CA PRO A 84 -16.02 -11.29 1.87
C PRO A 84 -17.31 -10.46 1.91
N CYS A 85 -17.16 -9.15 2.08
CA CYS A 85 -18.27 -8.20 2.08
C CYS A 85 -18.83 -7.87 0.70
N ILE A 86 -18.04 -8.15 -0.34
CA ILE A 86 -18.35 -7.82 -1.73
C ILE A 86 -17.97 -8.99 -2.61
N GLN A 87 -18.59 -9.06 -3.78
CA GLN A 87 -18.26 -10.04 -4.80
C GLN A 87 -16.83 -9.83 -5.32
N LYS A 88 -16.20 -10.92 -5.75
CA LYS A 88 -14.80 -10.92 -6.19
C LYS A 88 -14.57 -9.95 -7.35
N GLU A 89 -15.52 -9.86 -8.27
CA GLU A 89 -15.45 -9.00 -9.46
C GLU A 89 -15.36 -7.52 -9.06
N ILE A 90 -16.14 -7.12 -8.06
CA ILE A 90 -16.12 -5.76 -7.52
C ILE A 90 -14.81 -5.53 -6.74
N ALA A 91 -14.37 -6.52 -5.96
CA ALA A 91 -13.11 -6.44 -5.22
C ALA A 91 -11.89 -6.29 -6.14
N ASP A 92 -11.85 -7.07 -7.22
CA ASP A 92 -10.81 -7.00 -8.26
C ASP A 92 -10.81 -5.64 -8.95
N GLN A 93 -11.99 -5.10 -9.26
CA GLN A 93 -12.10 -3.78 -9.88
C GLN A 93 -11.54 -2.68 -8.97
N ILE A 94 -11.91 -2.68 -7.68
CA ILE A 94 -11.40 -1.72 -6.68
C ILE A 94 -9.87 -1.86 -6.54
N PHE A 95 -9.38 -3.09 -6.47
CA PHE A 95 -7.94 -3.36 -6.37
C PHE A 95 -7.20 -2.83 -7.60
N TYR A 96 -7.69 -3.14 -8.80
CA TYR A 96 -7.12 -2.66 -10.06
C TYR A 96 -7.14 -1.14 -10.18
N ASP A 97 -8.24 -0.50 -9.75
CA ASP A 97 -8.36 0.96 -9.75
C ASP A 97 -7.35 1.63 -8.82
N CYS A 98 -7.09 1.06 -7.64
CA CYS A 98 -6.01 1.52 -6.77
C CYS A 98 -4.64 1.35 -7.43
N CYS A 99 -4.39 0.20 -8.08
CA CYS A 99 -3.12 -0.05 -8.75
C CYS A 99 -2.82 0.92 -9.89
N LYS A 100 -3.83 1.38 -10.63
CA LYS A 100 -3.61 2.42 -11.66
C LYS A 100 -3.03 3.72 -11.11
N LEU A 101 -3.23 3.99 -9.81
CA LEU A 101 -2.72 5.20 -9.15
C LEU A 101 -1.32 5.00 -8.55
N TYR A 102 -1.06 3.83 -7.97
CA TYR A 102 0.13 3.61 -7.10
C TYR A 102 1.12 2.55 -7.61
N VAL A 103 0.79 1.84 -8.69
CA VAL A 103 1.55 0.70 -9.20
C VAL A 103 1.84 0.88 -10.69
N GLU A 104 3.06 0.55 -11.12
CA GLU A 104 3.43 0.62 -12.54
C GLU A 104 2.62 -0.35 -13.40
N SER A 105 2.28 0.05 -14.63
CA SER A 105 1.43 -0.72 -15.55
C SER A 105 1.90 -2.16 -15.79
N LYS A 106 3.21 -2.36 -15.83
CA LYS A 106 3.87 -3.66 -15.96
C LYS A 106 3.57 -4.65 -14.82
N CYS A 107 3.13 -4.15 -13.67
CA CYS A 107 2.76 -4.94 -12.50
C CYS A 107 1.24 -5.14 -12.35
N HIS A 108 0.41 -4.52 -13.19
CA HIS A 108 -1.05 -4.55 -13.05
C HIS A 108 -1.65 -5.95 -13.18
N GLU A 109 -0.93 -6.91 -13.76
CA GLU A 109 -1.32 -8.33 -13.79
C GLU A 109 -1.44 -8.96 -12.39
N LEU A 110 -0.78 -8.39 -11.38
CA LEU A 110 -0.86 -8.80 -9.97
C LEU A 110 -2.03 -8.15 -9.21
N CYS A 111 -2.74 -7.20 -9.81
CA CYS A 111 -3.78 -6.41 -9.15
C CYS A 111 -5.16 -7.06 -9.24
N ARG A 112 -5.22 -8.35 -8.87
CA ARG A 112 -6.43 -9.16 -8.78
C ARG A 112 -6.28 -10.17 -7.66
N TYR A 113 -7.39 -10.51 -7.00
CA TYR A 113 -7.43 -11.62 -6.06
C TYR A 113 -7.43 -12.94 -6.83
N GLU A 114 -6.60 -13.87 -6.39
CA GLU A 114 -6.51 -15.22 -6.93
C GLU A 114 -6.68 -16.21 -5.78
N THR A 115 -7.66 -17.10 -5.91
CA THR A 115 -7.98 -18.12 -4.89
C THR A 115 -7.32 -19.46 -5.20
N ASN A 116 -6.96 -19.70 -6.46
CA ASN A 116 -6.22 -20.89 -6.83
C ASN A 116 -4.72 -20.69 -6.56
N ARG A 117 -4.19 -21.48 -5.63
CA ARG A 117 -2.79 -21.44 -5.20
C ARG A 117 -1.80 -21.63 -6.36
N ASP A 118 -2.06 -22.58 -7.25
CA ASP A 118 -1.15 -22.91 -8.35
C ASP A 118 -1.11 -21.77 -9.36
N VAL A 119 -2.27 -21.20 -9.68
CA VAL A 119 -2.38 -20.02 -10.56
C VAL A 119 -1.68 -18.81 -9.94
N ALA A 120 -1.87 -18.56 -8.64
CA ALA A 120 -1.22 -17.47 -7.94
C ALA A 120 0.30 -17.63 -7.93
N GLN A 121 0.81 -18.84 -7.66
CA GLN A 121 2.23 -19.13 -7.65
C GLN A 121 2.86 -18.94 -9.04
N SER A 122 2.23 -19.48 -10.08
CA SER A 122 2.70 -19.32 -11.46
C SER A 122 2.71 -17.86 -11.88
N LEU A 123 1.66 -17.10 -11.56
CA LEU A 123 1.58 -15.67 -11.87
C LEU A 123 2.74 -14.90 -11.20
N LEU A 124 2.94 -15.08 -9.90
CA LEU A 124 4.01 -14.43 -9.15
C LEU A 124 5.39 -14.75 -9.75
N LEU A 125 5.67 -16.02 -10.01
CA LEU A 125 6.93 -16.44 -10.62
C LEU A 125 7.11 -15.81 -12.00
N GLU A 126 6.11 -15.90 -12.87
CA GLU A 126 6.20 -15.34 -14.22
C GLU A 126 6.41 -13.83 -14.23
N THR A 127 5.69 -13.08 -13.39
CA THR A 127 5.77 -11.62 -13.32
C THR A 127 7.17 -11.14 -12.90
N PHE A 128 7.77 -11.79 -11.90
CA PHE A 128 9.11 -11.43 -11.42
C PHE A 128 10.23 -12.02 -12.29
N HIS A 129 10.09 -13.25 -12.79
CA HIS A 129 11.09 -13.86 -13.68
C HIS A 129 11.20 -13.12 -15.02
N LYS A 130 10.08 -12.68 -15.59
CA LYS A 130 10.08 -11.88 -16.83
C LYS A 130 10.56 -10.44 -16.60
N LYS A 131 11.01 -10.09 -15.37
CA LYS A 131 11.40 -8.74 -14.91
C LYS A 131 10.36 -7.67 -15.27
N LYS A 132 9.09 -8.08 -15.40
CA LYS A 132 8.02 -7.15 -15.71
C LYS A 132 7.76 -6.26 -14.52
N CYS A 133 7.70 -6.83 -13.31
CA CYS A 133 7.46 -6.07 -12.08
C CYS A 133 8.70 -6.02 -11.19
N SER A 134 8.99 -4.86 -10.56
CA SER A 134 10.02 -4.79 -9.52
C SER A 134 9.47 -5.37 -8.21
N LEU A 135 10.32 -6.02 -7.42
CA LEU A 135 9.95 -6.42 -6.05
C LEU A 135 9.58 -5.21 -5.18
N ASP A 136 10.11 -4.02 -5.49
CA ASP A 136 9.78 -2.78 -4.78
C ASP A 136 8.29 -2.41 -4.92
N SER A 137 7.62 -2.85 -5.99
CA SER A 137 6.19 -2.60 -6.20
C SER A 137 5.29 -3.44 -5.29
N ILE A 138 5.81 -4.48 -4.62
CA ILE A 138 5.03 -5.37 -3.76
C ILE A 138 4.35 -4.60 -2.61
N SER A 139 5.03 -3.63 -2.00
CA SER A 139 4.46 -2.83 -0.91
C SER A 139 3.21 -2.06 -1.34
N SER A 140 3.26 -1.43 -2.52
CA SER A 140 2.13 -0.70 -3.12
C SER A 140 1.02 -1.64 -3.57
N ILE A 141 1.35 -2.81 -4.12
CA ILE A 141 0.38 -3.85 -4.49
C ILE A 141 -0.35 -4.35 -3.24
N LEU A 142 0.37 -4.67 -2.16
CA LEU A 142 -0.23 -5.12 -0.90
C LEU A 142 -1.03 -4.01 -0.21
N TYR A 143 -0.61 -2.76 -0.32
CA TYR A 143 -1.40 -1.61 0.13
C TYR A 143 -2.75 -1.54 -0.59
N CYS A 144 -2.76 -1.67 -1.91
CA CYS A 144 -4.00 -1.68 -2.69
C CYS A 144 -4.86 -2.92 -2.40
N ALA A 145 -4.26 -4.11 -2.30
CA ALA A 145 -4.97 -5.35 -1.98
C ALA A 145 -5.60 -5.33 -0.57
N SER A 146 -4.95 -4.67 0.39
CA SER A 146 -5.49 -4.52 1.74
C SER A 146 -6.45 -3.34 1.88
N GLN A 147 -6.50 -2.43 0.90
CA GLN A 147 -7.19 -1.13 1.01
C GLN A 147 -6.82 -0.39 2.30
N ASN A 148 -5.55 -0.49 2.73
CA ASN A 148 -5.06 0.06 3.98
C ASN A 148 -5.76 -0.49 5.25
N ARG A 149 -6.30 -1.71 5.19
CA ARG A 149 -6.92 -2.42 6.33
C ARG A 149 -5.93 -3.37 7.00
N ASP A 150 -6.13 -3.59 8.29
CA ASP A 150 -5.35 -4.56 9.06
C ASP A 150 -5.98 -5.96 8.94
N ASN A 151 -5.46 -6.78 8.03
CA ASN A 151 -5.99 -8.13 7.82
C ASN A 151 -5.29 -9.19 8.68
N ARG A 152 -4.46 -8.80 9.67
CA ARG A 152 -3.68 -9.77 10.45
C ARG A 152 -4.56 -10.69 11.29
N LEU A 153 -5.72 -10.24 11.75
CA LEU A 153 -6.64 -11.10 12.49
C LEU A 153 -7.18 -12.23 11.61
N CYS A 154 -7.56 -11.92 10.37
CA CYS A 154 -7.93 -12.91 9.36
C CYS A 154 -6.78 -13.90 9.11
N CYS A 155 -5.57 -13.41 8.85
CA CYS A 155 -4.42 -14.27 8.61
C CYS A 155 -4.12 -15.23 9.79
N LYS A 156 -4.27 -14.78 11.03
CA LYS A 156 -4.05 -15.61 12.23
C LYS A 156 -5.05 -16.74 12.33
N GLN A 157 -6.33 -16.50 12.03
CA GLN A 157 -7.37 -17.53 12.07
C GLN A 157 -7.06 -18.70 11.13
N PHE A 158 -6.40 -18.42 10.01
CA PHE A 158 -5.99 -19.43 9.03
C PHE A 158 -4.52 -19.86 9.15
N GLY A 159 -3.83 -19.52 10.24
CA GLY A 159 -2.46 -19.99 10.52
C GLY A 159 -1.38 -19.41 9.60
N LEU A 160 -1.57 -18.21 9.06
CA LEU A 160 -0.66 -17.55 8.10
C LEU A 160 0.31 -16.53 8.74
N THR A 161 0.60 -16.63 10.04
CA THR A 161 1.49 -15.69 10.76
C THR A 161 2.68 -16.36 11.40
#